data_AF-A0A3M0Z6N1-F1
#
_entry.id   AF-A0A3M0Z6N1-F1
#
_cell.length_a   1.000
_cell.length_b   1.000
_cell.length_c   1.000
_cell.angle_alpha   90.00
_cell.angle_beta   90.00
_cell.angle_gamma   90.00
#
_symmetry.space_group_name_H-M   'P 1'
#
loop_
_entity.id
_entity.type
_entity.pdbx_description
1 polymer ?
#
loop_
_entity_poly.entity_id
_entity_poly.type
_entity_poly.pdbx_seq_one_letter_code
_entity_poly.pdbx_strand_id
1 'polypeptide(L)'
;MQQYLNQLPDGWTIYVWIAAGVMILIAVVFALRWAYKTDQFDEDIKYLVFDENDRDKLSPEDYAKYKQVLKEQIEKRQRYLEEKAKERAARHAKG
;
A
#
# COMPACT_ATOMS: atom_id res chain seq x y z
N MET A 1 -1.95 42.45 -29.68
CA MET A 1 -1.60 41.45 -28.64
C MET A 1 -2.05 40.03 -29.00
N GLN A 2 -3.22 39.80 -29.61
CA GLN A 2 -3.64 38.46 -30.06
C GLN A 2 -2.71 37.83 -31.12
N GLN A 3 -2.17 38.61 -32.05
CA GLN A 3 -1.22 38.11 -33.07
C GLN A 3 0.15 37.68 -32.50
N TYR A 4 0.58 38.21 -31.36
CA TYR A 4 1.83 37.83 -30.70
C TYR A 4 1.71 36.46 -30.01
N LEU A 5 0.52 36.14 -29.50
CA LEU A 5 0.25 34.84 -28.88
C LEU A 5 0.22 33.70 -29.91
N ASN A 6 -0.21 33.98 -31.15
CA ASN A 6 -0.26 33.02 -32.25
C ASN A 6 1.10 32.83 -32.98
N GLN A 7 2.12 33.62 -32.64
CA GLN A 7 3.47 33.52 -33.20
C GLN A 7 4.49 32.90 -32.24
N LEU A 8 4.09 32.64 -30.98
CA LEU A 8 4.87 31.79 -30.11
C LEU A 8 4.80 30.37 -30.70
N PRO A 9 5.94 29.74 -31.04
CA PRO A 9 5.91 28.36 -31.47
C PRO A 9 5.25 27.57 -30.35
N ASP A 10 4.21 26.80 -30.69
CA ASP A 10 3.40 25.97 -29.78
C ASP A 10 4.28 24.87 -29.13
N GLY A 11 5.20 25.30 -28.27
CA GLY A 11 6.26 24.50 -27.67
C GLY A 11 6.21 24.53 -26.16
N TRP A 12 5.24 25.22 -25.54
CA TRP A 12 5.09 25.20 -24.09
C TRP A 12 4.30 23.98 -23.62
N THR A 13 3.36 23.50 -24.44
CA THR A 13 2.53 22.32 -24.18
C THR A 13 3.38 21.08 -23.92
N ILE A 14 4.48 20.89 -24.66
CA ILE A 14 5.38 19.75 -24.44
C ILE A 14 6.04 19.81 -23.06
N TYR A 15 6.39 20.99 -22.55
CA TYR A 15 6.93 21.13 -21.20
C TYR A 15 5.88 20.81 -20.13
N VAL A 16 4.60 21.14 -20.36
CA VAL A 16 3.49 20.74 -19.48
C VAL A 16 3.33 19.22 -19.45
N TRP A 17 3.38 18.56 -20.60
CA TRP A 17 3.30 17.10 -20.67
C TRP A 17 4.47 16.42 -19.96
N ILE A 18 5.69 16.95 -20.12
CA ILE A 18 6.88 16.45 -19.41
C ILE A 18 6.72 16.65 -17.90
N ALA A 19 6.29 17.84 -17.46
CA ALA A 19 6.07 18.11 -16.05
C ALA A 19 4.99 17.20 -15.45
N ALA A 20 3.88 16.99 -16.16
CA ALA A 20 2.83 16.05 -15.75
C ALA A 20 3.37 14.62 -15.66
N GLY A 21 4.14 14.16 -16.65
CA GLY A 21 4.77 12.83 -16.63
C GLY A 21 5.68 12.64 -15.42
N VAL A 22 6.53 13.63 -15.12
CA VAL A 22 7.41 13.60 -13.94
C VAL A 22 6.59 13.56 -12.65
N MET A 23 5.52 14.36 -12.53
CA MET A 23 4.64 14.35 -11.36
C MET A 23 3.95 13.00 -11.16
N ILE A 24 3.54 12.33 -12.24
CA ILE A 24 2.97 10.98 -12.18
C ILE A 24 4.01 9.99 -11.65
N LEU A 25 5.25 10.02 -12.16
CA LEU A 25 6.33 9.15 -11.68
C LEU A 25 6.60 9.36 -10.19
N ILE A 26 6.66 10.62 -9.75
CA ILE A 26 6.82 10.97 -8.34
C ILE A 26 5.67 10.36 -7.52
N ALA A 27 4.43 10.57 -7.94
CA ALA A 27 3.25 10.02 -7.26
C ALA A 27 3.30 8.49 -7.15
N VAL A 28 3.71 7.79 -8.23
CA VAL A 28 3.88 6.33 -8.24
C VAL A 28 4.94 5.89 -7.23
N VAL A 29 6.09 6.57 -7.15
CA VAL A 29 7.13 6.24 -6.16
C VAL A 29 6.61 6.43 -4.74
N PHE A 30 5.87 7.49 -4.46
CA PHE A 30 5.25 7.70 -3.14
C PHE A 30 4.20 6.64 -2.83
N ALA A 31 3.36 6.26 -3.80
CA ALA A 31 2.36 5.22 -3.63
C ALA A 31 3.01 3.85 -3.36
N LEU A 32 4.05 3.49 -4.10
CA LEU A 32 4.81 2.26 -3.88
C LEU A 32 5.50 2.24 -2.52
N ARG A 33 6.13 3.35 -2.12
CA ARG A 33 6.76 3.49 -0.80
C ARG A 33 5.73 3.38 0.33
N TRP A 34 4.55 3.97 0.16
CA TRP A 34 3.47 3.86 1.12
C TRP A 34 2.97 2.42 1.21
N ALA A 35 2.66 1.80 0.08
CA ALA A 35 2.16 0.43 0.01
C ALA A 35 3.15 -0.60 0.58
N TYR A 36 4.45 -0.40 0.36
CA TYR A 36 5.51 -1.18 1.01
C TYR A 36 5.52 -1.04 2.53
N LYS A 37 5.28 0.17 3.06
CA LYS A 37 5.23 0.41 4.52
C LYS A 37 3.94 -0.10 5.17
N THR A 38 2.89 -0.29 4.41
CA THR A 38 1.58 -0.75 4.91
C THR A 38 1.29 -2.21 4.56
N ASP A 39 2.31 -2.99 4.16
CA ASP A 39 2.19 -4.40 3.78
C ASP A 39 1.06 -4.68 2.75
N GLN A 40 0.77 -3.73 1.84
CA GLN A 40 -0.30 -3.87 0.82
C GLN A 40 0.10 -4.82 -0.32
N PHE A 41 1.40 -4.96 -0.57
CA PHE A 41 1.96 -5.90 -1.55
C PHE A 41 2.50 -7.17 -0.89
N ASP A 42 1.91 -7.59 0.23
CA ASP A 42 2.28 -8.85 0.84
C ASP A 42 1.78 -9.99 -0.06
N GLU A 43 2.70 -10.86 -0.51
CA GLU A 43 2.42 -12.02 -1.37
C GLU A 43 1.42 -13.00 -0.71
N ASP A 44 1.18 -12.77 0.58
CA ASP A 44 0.26 -13.43 1.49
C ASP A 44 -1.23 -13.11 1.26
N ILE A 45 -1.57 -12.14 0.41
CA ILE A 45 -2.97 -11.91 -0.01
C ILE A 45 -3.59 -13.19 -0.58
N LYS A 46 -2.79 -14.00 -1.28
CA LYS A 46 -3.17 -15.32 -1.77
C LYS A 46 -3.68 -16.21 -0.64
N TYR A 47 -2.98 -16.20 0.50
CA TYR A 47 -3.24 -17.07 1.64
C TYR A 47 -4.29 -16.48 2.60
N LEU A 48 -4.59 -15.19 2.51
CA LEU A 48 -5.69 -14.56 3.26
C LEU A 48 -7.08 -14.85 2.68
N VAL A 49 -7.18 -15.20 1.40
CA VAL A 49 -8.46 -15.54 0.74
C VAL A 49 -8.86 -17.00 1.01
N PHE A 50 -7.91 -17.89 1.26
CA PHE A 50 -8.19 -19.29 1.57
C PHE A 50 -8.65 -19.46 3.01
N ASP A 51 -9.76 -20.17 3.19
CA ASP A 51 -10.26 -20.56 4.51
C ASP A 51 -9.88 -22.02 4.84
N GLU A 52 -10.18 -22.48 6.06
CA GLU A 52 -9.92 -23.87 6.45
C GLU A 52 -10.71 -24.89 5.60
N ASN A 53 -11.78 -24.46 4.94
CA ASN A 53 -12.61 -25.32 4.09
C ASN A 53 -12.01 -25.48 2.68
N ASP A 54 -11.13 -24.58 2.25
CA ASP A 54 -10.40 -24.64 0.97
C ASP A 54 -9.12 -25.51 1.03
N ARG A 55 -8.95 -26.30 2.11
CA ARG A 55 -7.78 -27.15 2.32
C ARG A 55 -7.56 -28.17 1.20
N ASP A 56 -8.62 -28.65 0.58
CA ASP A 56 -8.58 -29.57 -0.56
C ASP A 56 -8.12 -28.91 -1.87
N LYS A 57 -8.16 -27.58 -1.95
CA LYS A 57 -7.69 -26.78 -3.10
C LYS A 57 -6.22 -26.37 -2.98
N LEU A 58 -5.58 -26.67 -1.85
CA LEU A 58 -4.19 -26.31 -1.57
C LEU A 58 -3.29 -27.54 -1.63
N SER A 59 -2.11 -27.39 -2.22
CA SER A 59 -1.05 -28.38 -2.07
C SER A 59 -0.62 -28.46 -0.59
N PRO A 60 -0.05 -29.59 -0.13
CA PRO A 60 0.47 -29.68 1.24
C PRO A 60 1.49 -28.59 1.59
N GLU A 61 2.28 -28.14 0.61
CA GLU A 61 3.25 -27.05 0.73
C GLU A 61 2.56 -25.69 0.87
N ASP A 62 1.54 -25.42 0.06
CA ASP A 62 0.75 -24.18 0.15
C ASP A 62 -0.04 -24.10 1.47
N TYR A 63 -0.53 -25.23 1.98
CA TYR A 63 -1.22 -25.28 3.27
C TYR A 63 -0.27 -25.03 4.45
N ALA A 64 0.99 -25.50 4.36
CA ALA A 64 2.01 -25.19 5.35
C ALA A 64 2.34 -23.68 5.33
N LYS A 65 2.48 -23.08 4.15
CA LYS A 65 2.71 -21.63 3.99
C LYS A 65 1.51 -20.82 4.52
N TYR A 66 0.28 -21.22 4.20
CA TYR A 66 -0.94 -20.63 4.76
C TYR A 66 -0.92 -20.54 6.31
N LYS A 67 -0.56 -21.64 6.99
CA LYS A 67 -0.49 -21.64 8.46
C LYS A 67 0.58 -20.70 9.02
N GLN A 68 1.72 -20.59 8.34
CA GLN A 68 2.79 -19.66 8.74
C GLN A 68 2.30 -18.21 8.62
N VAL A 69 1.73 -17.86 7.47
CA VAL A 69 1.14 -16.54 7.21
C VAL A 69 0.07 -16.17 8.23
N LEU A 70 -0.87 -17.09 8.48
CA LEU A 70 -1.95 -16.87 9.46
C LEU A 70 -1.40 -16.56 10.85
N LYS A 71 -0.36 -17.28 11.28
CA LYS A 71 0.30 -17.05 12.57
C LYS A 71 0.93 -15.65 12.63
N GLU A 72 1.67 -15.27 11.59
CA GLU A 72 2.32 -13.96 11.51
C GLU A 72 1.30 -12.82 11.54
N GLN A 73 0.18 -12.97 10.83
CA GLN A 73 -0.92 -11.99 10.83
C GLN A 73 -1.60 -11.86 12.20
N ILE A 74 -1.84 -12.97 12.89
CA ILE A 74 -2.37 -12.96 14.27
C ILE A 74 -1.40 -12.23 15.22
N GLU A 75 -0.09 -12.48 15.10
CA GLU A 75 0.92 -11.81 15.91
C GLU A 75 1.00 -10.31 15.61
N LYS A 76 1.00 -9.89 14.33
CA LYS A 76 0.96 -8.48 13.93
C LYS A 76 -0.27 -7.78 14.51
N ARG A 77 -1.44 -8.42 14.42
CA ARG A 77 -2.70 -7.89 14.98
C ARG A 77 -2.64 -7.74 16.50
N GLN A 78 -2.13 -8.75 17.20
CA GLN A 78 -2.01 -8.72 18.65
C GLN A 78 -1.13 -7.56 19.13
N ARG A 79 0.05 -7.38 18.51
CA ARG A 79 0.97 -6.27 18.83
C ARG A 79 0.29 -4.91 18.61
N TYR A 80 -0.39 -4.74 17.49
CA TYR A 80 -1.13 -3.50 17.19
C TYR A 80 -2.23 -3.20 18.24
N LEU A 81 -2.99 -4.22 18.66
CA LEU A 81 -4.03 -4.07 19.67
C LEU A 81 -3.44 -3.72 21.05
N GLU A 82 -2.30 -4.31 21.41
CA GLU A 82 -1.59 -3.98 22.65
C GLU A 82 -1.06 -2.54 22.66
N GLU A 83 -0.47 -2.08 21.55
CA GLU A 83 -0.03 -0.69 21.41
C GLU A 83 -1.20 0.29 21.51
N LYS A 84 -2.31 0.01 20.80
CA LYS A 84 -3.55 0.79 20.89
C LYS A 84 -4.11 0.83 22.32
N ALA A 85 -4.09 -0.30 23.02
CA ALA A 85 -4.55 -0.37 24.41
C ALA A 85 -3.68 0.48 25.34
N LYS A 86 -2.35 0.40 25.19
CA LYS A 86 -1.38 1.24 25.93
C LYS A 86 -1.58 2.73 25.65
N GLU A 87 -1.74 3.12 24.39
CA GLU A 87 -2.02 4.52 24.02
C GLU A 87 -3.33 5.02 24.63
N ARG A 88 -4.39 4.19 24.64
CA ARG A 88 -5.68 4.54 25.21
C ARG A 88 -5.57 4.73 26.72
N ALA A 89 -4.88 3.81 27.41
CA ALA A 89 -4.63 3.93 28.85
C ALA A 89 -3.81 5.19 29.18
N ALA A 90 -2.76 5.50 28.40
CA ALA A 90 -1.95 6.70 28.59
C ALA A 90 -2.72 8.01 28.36
N ARG A 91 -3.68 8.02 27.43
CA ARG A 91 -4.59 9.16 27.23
C ARG A 91 -5.55 9.35 28.40
N HIS A 92 -6.13 8.27 28.93
CA HIS A 92 -7.01 8.33 30.10
C HIS A 92 -6.29 8.69 31.40
N ALA A 93 -4.98 8.44 31.51
CA ALA A 93 -4.19 8.82 32.68
C ALA A 93 -3.72 10.30 32.68
N LYS A 94 -3.83 10.99 31.53
CA LYS A 94 -3.38 12.38 31.36
C LYS A 94 -4.51 13.42 31.32
N GLY A 95 -5.77 12.98 31.22
CA GLY A 95 -6.95 13.84 31.29
C GLY A 95 -7.66 13.68 32.62
#